data_AF-A0A917VWI0-F1
#
_entry.id   AF-A0A917VWI0-F1
#
_cell.length_a   1.000
_cell.length_b   1.000
_cell.length_c   1.000
_cell.angle_alpha   90.00
_cell.angle_beta   90.00
_cell.angle_gamma   90.00
#
_symmetry.space_group_name_H-M   'P 1'
#
loop_
_entity.id
_entity.type
_entity.pdbx_description
1 polymer ?
#
loop_
_entity_poly.entity_id
_entity_poly.type
_entity_poly.pdbx_seq_one_letter_code
_entity_poly.pdbx_strand_id
1 'polypeptide(L)' 'MNKSKKPYVDNGWPEVPDGDHAVTELSSSRSGNLSPFGEDTEFPVAADKLPYLHPQTVINR' A
#
# COMPACT_ATOMS: atom_id res chain seq x y z
N MET A 1 -43.34 -4.68 2.58
CA MET A 1 -42.30 -3.95 1.83
C MET A 1 -41.29 -3.38 2.81
N ASN A 2 -40.21 -4.11 3.12
CA ASN A 2 -39.17 -3.69 4.09
C ASN A 2 -37.81 -3.62 3.38
N LYS A 3 -37.49 -2.48 2.76
CA LYS A 3 -36.13 -2.21 2.30
C LYS A 3 -35.42 -1.37 3.37
N SER A 4 -34.78 -2.04 4.33
CA SER A 4 -33.83 -1.35 5.21
C SER A 4 -32.65 -0.90 4.35
N LYS A 5 -32.46 0.41 4.19
CA LYS A 5 -31.28 0.94 3.49
C LYS A 5 -30.09 0.83 4.43
N LYS A 6 -28.99 0.25 3.95
CA LYS A 6 -27.72 0.27 4.69
C LYS A 6 -27.35 1.75 4.94
N PRO A 7 -27.00 2.13 6.18
CA PRO A 7 -26.53 3.49 6.46
C PRO A 7 -25.31 3.78 5.59
N TYR A 8 -25.23 5.00 5.10
CA TYR A 8 -24.06 5.48 4.37
C TYR A 8 -22.85 5.34 5.29
N VAL A 9 -21.89 4.52 4.86
CA VAL A 9 -20.58 4.43 5.49
C VAL A 9 -19.75 5.45 4.75
N ASP A 10 -19.47 6.58 5.40
CA ASP A 10 -18.41 7.45 4.92
C ASP A 10 -17.11 6.66 5.03
N ASN A 11 -16.43 6.49 3.90
CA ASN A 11 -15.15 5.81 3.86
C ASN A 11 -14.07 6.58 4.64
N GLY A 12 -14.40 7.73 5.21
CA GLY A 12 -13.63 8.44 6.22
C GLY A 12 -12.35 8.96 5.59
N TRP A 13 -12.36 10.23 5.20
CA TRP A 13 -11.09 10.91 5.00
C TRP A 13 -10.26 10.78 6.30
N PRO A 14 -8.94 10.53 6.20
CA PRO A 14 -8.11 10.40 7.39
C PRO A 14 -8.22 11.66 8.24
N GLU A 15 -8.34 11.50 9.56
CA GLU A 15 -8.25 12.62 10.49
C GLU A 15 -6.84 13.18 10.43
N VAL A 16 -6.73 14.43 9.98
CA VAL A 16 -5.47 15.18 9.92
C VAL A 16 -5.49 16.31 10.96
N PRO A 17 -4.32 16.73 11.50
CA PRO A 17 -4.23 17.88 12.40
C PRO A 17 -4.86 19.15 11.81
N ASP A 18 -5.25 20.09 12.68
CA ASP A 18 -5.83 21.37 12.24
C ASP A 18 -4.82 22.15 11.38
N GLY A 19 -5.22 22.44 10.13
CA GLY A 19 -4.36 23.07 9.13
C GLY A 19 -3.66 22.12 8.16
N ASP A 20 -3.68 20.81 8.41
CA ASP A 20 -3.13 19.81 7.49
C ASP A 20 -4.18 19.36 6.45
N HIS A 21 -3.69 18.89 5.30
CA HIS A 21 -4.50 18.38 4.21
C HIS A 21 -4.31 16.89 4.05
N ALA A 22 -5.38 16.18 3.67
CA ALA A 22 -5.26 14.80 3.25
C ALA A 22 -4.24 14.69 2.11
N VAL A 23 -3.36 13.70 2.19
CA VAL A 23 -2.35 13.47 1.17
C VAL A 23 -3.06 12.99 -0.10
N THR A 24 -2.94 13.78 -1.16
CA THR A 24 -3.46 13.51 -2.50
C THR A 24 -2.30 13.60 -3.49
N GLU A 25 -2.50 13.18 -4.75
CA GLU A 25 -1.48 13.36 -5.77
C GLU A 25 -1.03 14.82 -5.94
N LEU A 26 -1.92 15.79 -5.69
CA LEU A 26 -1.61 17.23 -5.78
C LEU A 26 -0.79 17.74 -4.58
N SER A 27 -1.00 17.17 -3.40
CA SER A 27 -0.33 17.56 -2.15
C SER A 27 0.88 16.69 -1.80
N SER A 28 1.18 15.66 -2.60
CA SER A 28 2.35 14.80 -2.43
C SER A 28 3.66 15.52 -2.77
N SER A 29 4.73 15.23 -2.02
CA SER A 29 6.09 15.72 -2.29
C SER A 29 6.66 15.22 -3.62
N ARG A 30 6.12 14.11 -4.15
CA ARG A 30 6.57 13.46 -5.39
C ARG A 30 5.37 13.07 -6.25
N SER A 31 5.48 13.36 -7.55
CA SER A 31 4.50 12.89 -8.54
C SER A 31 4.66 11.41 -8.83
N GLY A 32 3.54 10.69 -8.92
CA GLY A 32 3.48 9.26 -9.19
C GLY A 32 3.12 8.42 -7.96
N ASN A 33 2.94 7.11 -8.16
CA ASN A 33 2.64 6.20 -7.07
C ASN A 33 3.83 6.16 -6.10
N LEU A 34 3.57 6.41 -4.82
CA LEU A 34 4.57 6.19 -3.78
C LEU A 34 4.98 4.71 -3.80
N SER A 35 6.25 4.44 -3.52
CA SER A 35 6.72 3.07 -3.42
C SER A 35 5.82 2.29 -2.45
N PRO A 36 5.36 1.07 -2.79
CA PRO A 36 4.59 0.25 -1.86
C PRO A 36 5.39 -0.14 -0.61
N PHE A 37 6.72 0.04 -0.63
CA PHE A 37 7.62 -0.20 0.49
C PHE A 37 7.89 1.04 1.35
N GLY A 38 7.23 2.17 1.06
CA GLY A 38 7.44 3.44 1.75
C GLY A 38 8.81 4.09 1.46
N GLU A 39 9.15 5.11 2.25
CA GLU A 39 10.47 5.76 2.22
C GLU A 39 11.50 5.04 3.12
N ASP A 40 11.03 4.20 4.05
CA ASP A 40 11.89 3.48 5.00
C ASP A 40 12.72 2.36 4.35
N THR A 41 12.27 1.87 3.18
CA THR A 41 12.91 0.73 2.50
C THR A 41 13.83 1.23 1.39
N GLU A 42 15.13 1.12 1.63
CA GLU A 42 16.16 1.38 0.63
C GLU A 42 16.45 0.16 -0.25
N PHE A 43 16.59 0.39 -1.56
CA PHE A 43 16.94 -0.62 -2.54
C PHE A 43 18.36 -0.39 -3.09
N PRO A 44 19.10 -1.47 -3.43
CA PRO A 44 18.71 -2.87 -3.37
C PRO A 44 18.80 -3.46 -1.95
N VAL A 45 17.86 -4.35 -1.62
CA VAL A 45 17.93 -5.13 -0.37
C VAL A 45 18.93 -6.27 -0.50
N ALA A 46 19.56 -6.65 0.63
CA ALA A 46 20.51 -7.75 0.68
C ALA A 46 19.86 -9.08 0.28
N ALA A 47 20.61 -9.92 -0.46
CA ALA A 47 20.06 -11.12 -1.11
C ALA A 47 19.50 -12.15 -0.12
N ASP A 48 20.07 -12.24 1.07
CA ASP A 48 19.65 -13.07 2.20
C ASP A 48 18.31 -12.64 2.82
N LYS A 49 17.88 -11.40 2.59
CA LYS A 49 16.58 -10.87 3.04
C LYS A 49 15.47 -11.03 2.00
N LEU A 50 15.81 -11.42 0.77
CA LEU A 50 14.81 -11.63 -0.27
C LEU A 50 14.05 -12.93 0.01
N PRO A 51 12.70 -12.94 -0.06
CA PRO A 51 11.90 -14.16 0.02
C PRO A 51 11.99 -15.00 -1.28
N TYR A 52 13.05 -14.83 -2.06
CA TYR A 52 13.26 -15.52 -3.31
C TYR A 52 13.76 -16.94 -3.05
N LEU A 53 13.03 -17.93 -3.57
CA LEU A 53 13.47 -19.32 -3.60
C LEU A 53 13.71 -19.72 -5.05
N HIS A 54 14.93 -20.19 -5.35
CA HIS A 54 15.23 -20.69 -6.69
C HIS A 54 14.46 -21.99 -6.94
N PRO A 55 13.65 -22.08 -8.01
CA PRO A 55 12.87 -23.28 -8.29
C PRO A 55 13.80 -24.45 -8.59
N GLN A 56 13.61 -25.57 -7.90
CA GLN A 56 14.33 -26.81 -8.16
C GLN A 56 13.36 -27.84 -8.72
N THR A 57 13.64 -28.34 -9.93
CA THR A 57 12.87 -29.44 -10.53
C THR A 57 13.50 -30.78 -10.16
N VAL A 58 12.73 -31.66 -9.52
CA VAL A 58 13.12 -33.06 -9.30
C VAL A 58 12.54 -33.91 -10.42
N ILE A 59 13.39 -34.54 -11.22
CA ILE A 59 12.98 -35.45 -12.28
C ILE A 59 12.73 -36.83 -11.67
N ASN A 60 11.54 -37.40 -11.87
CA ASN A 60 11.27 -38.80 -11.53
C ASN A 60 12.11 -39.69 -12.46
N ARG A 61 12.99 -40.51 -11.87
CA ARG A 61 13.77 -41.52 -12.56
C ARG A 61 13.02 -42.85 -12.60
#